data_AF-A0A955JRD4-F1
#
_entry.id   AF-A0A955JRD4-F1
#
_cell.length_a   1.000
_cell.length_b   1.000
_cell.length_c   1.000
_cell.angle_alpha   90.00
_cell.angle_beta   90.00
_cell.angle_gamma   90.00
#
_symmetry.space_group_name_H-M   'P 1'
#
loop_
_entity.id
_entity.type
_entity.pdbx_description
1 polymer ?
#
loop_
_entity_poly.entity_id
_entity_poly.type
_entity_poly.pdbx_seq_one_letter_code
_entity_poly.pdbx_strand_id
1 'polypeptide(L)'
;MSEVQNCYEAIVEVDDVMRSCLDSDQRYYVLGGIATSAIRHHGTVFDHQQRLIIPTDEAADPLLRESNGTVRDIDILVDTVLSKEQSTEIVQTLKEVTPLVVSVFGFDERKDRKGWIGSRADNIVKTVADWTSRRTIDDQGIVRYELFPLEQAVQPESFDPWKLILPSGSDVQVFHPAGHMLAYRMRSISGVRYKDKEKLDGMTDRIVSIPEFMREITEGNFKEWLQFALGVYGIRDGNIAPTDPSLSKETTYRDLARFATKSRALGLFESNETIIKIAQSPFGEKALSPFTRTK
;
A
#
# COMPACT_ATOMS: atom_id res chain seq x y z
N MET A 1 -17.96 -11.59 26.30
CA MET A 1 -16.91 -11.26 25.32
C MET A 1 -15.87 -10.45 26.07
N SER A 2 -14.64 -10.96 26.20
CA SER A 2 -13.54 -10.13 26.68
C SER A 2 -13.37 -8.99 25.70
N GLU A 3 -13.29 -7.77 26.21
CA GLU A 3 -13.22 -6.56 25.42
C GLU A 3 -11.87 -6.56 24.68
N VAL A 4 -11.88 -6.78 23.36
CA VAL A 4 -10.68 -6.72 22.51
C VAL A 4 -10.07 -5.32 22.64
N GLN A 5 -8.85 -5.23 23.17
CA GLN A 5 -8.27 -3.95 23.58
C GLN A 5 -7.43 -3.31 22.46
N ASN A 6 -6.81 -4.12 21.60
CA ASN A 6 -5.89 -3.67 20.59
C ASN A 6 -6.04 -4.39 19.23
N CYS A 7 -5.37 -3.85 18.22
CA CYS A 7 -5.45 -4.38 16.85
C CYS A 7 -4.86 -5.78 16.69
N TYR A 8 -3.90 -6.24 17.50
CA TYR A 8 -3.35 -7.59 17.38
C TYR A 8 -4.30 -8.65 17.91
N GLU A 9 -4.96 -8.37 19.03
CA GLU A 9 -6.05 -9.22 19.54
C GLU A 9 -7.23 -9.28 18.55
N ALA A 10 -7.49 -8.18 17.82
CA ALA A 10 -8.57 -8.09 16.86
C ALA A 10 -8.37 -8.91 15.57
N ILE A 11 -7.18 -9.47 15.33
CA ILE A 11 -6.84 -10.16 14.07
C ILE A 11 -6.37 -11.60 14.26
N VAL A 12 -6.51 -12.17 15.45
CA VAL A 12 -6.03 -13.53 15.78
C VAL A 12 -6.60 -14.60 14.84
N GLU A 13 -7.86 -14.45 14.43
CA GLU A 13 -8.58 -15.40 13.57
C GLU A 13 -8.49 -15.06 12.07
N VAL A 14 -7.77 -13.99 11.70
CA VAL A 14 -7.75 -13.52 10.31
C VAL A 14 -7.00 -14.47 9.37
N ASP A 15 -5.89 -15.09 9.79
CA ASP A 15 -5.18 -16.07 8.94
C ASP A 15 -6.06 -17.28 8.65
N ASP A 16 -6.68 -17.88 9.67
CA ASP A 16 -7.57 -19.03 9.50
C ASP A 16 -8.71 -18.74 8.50
N VAL A 17 -9.38 -17.58 8.64
CA VAL A 17 -10.42 -17.17 7.70
C VAL A 17 -9.86 -16.97 6.30
N MET A 18 -8.75 -16.23 6.14
CA MET A 18 -8.16 -15.99 4.84
C MET A 18 -7.73 -17.29 4.16
N ARG A 19 -7.13 -18.23 4.89
CA ARG A 19 -6.75 -19.56 4.39
C ARG A 19 -7.95 -20.40 3.99
N SER A 20 -9.10 -20.23 4.65
CA SER A 20 -10.34 -20.93 4.30
C SER A 20 -11.02 -20.37 3.04
N CYS A 21 -10.83 -19.08 2.76
CA CYS A 21 -11.45 -18.39 1.64
C CYS A 21 -10.62 -18.40 0.36
N LEU A 22 -9.32 -18.69 0.45
CA LEU A 22 -8.37 -18.61 -0.66
C LEU A 22 -7.96 -20.00 -1.16
N ASP A 23 -7.62 -20.07 -2.44
CA ASP A 23 -7.00 -21.27 -3.01
C ASP A 23 -5.61 -21.50 -2.41
N SER A 24 -5.13 -22.75 -2.42
CA SER A 24 -3.89 -23.13 -1.74
C SER A 24 -2.62 -22.43 -2.26
N ASP A 25 -2.66 -21.90 -3.49
CA ASP A 25 -1.58 -21.19 -4.16
C ASP A 25 -1.68 -19.65 -4.01
N GLN A 26 -2.81 -19.13 -3.52
CA GLN A 26 -3.02 -17.71 -3.30
C GLN A 26 -2.42 -17.25 -1.96
N ARG A 27 -1.86 -16.05 -1.96
CA ARG A 27 -1.32 -15.42 -0.75
C ARG A 27 -2.09 -14.15 -0.45
N TYR A 28 -2.06 -13.76 0.81
CA TYR A 28 -2.62 -12.49 1.25
C TYR A 28 -1.63 -11.73 2.12
N TYR A 29 -1.86 -10.43 2.28
CA TYR A 29 -1.01 -9.55 3.07
C TYR A 29 -1.87 -8.58 3.83
N VAL A 30 -1.75 -8.57 5.16
CA VAL A 30 -2.25 -7.50 6.01
C VAL A 30 -1.36 -6.27 5.80
N LEU A 31 -1.98 -5.18 5.36
CA LEU A 31 -1.33 -3.93 5.03
C LEU A 31 -1.71 -2.82 6.02
N GLY A 32 -1.10 -1.65 5.83
CA GLY A 32 -1.49 -0.44 6.56
C GLY A 32 -1.05 -0.45 8.02
N GLY A 33 -1.92 0.06 8.90
CA GLY A 33 -1.57 0.46 10.27
C GLY A 33 -0.96 -0.66 11.11
N ILE A 34 -1.53 -1.85 11.06
CA ILE A 34 -1.14 -3.00 11.88
C ILE A 34 0.33 -3.37 11.66
N ALA A 35 0.71 -3.66 10.40
CA ALA A 35 2.10 -3.95 10.06
C ALA A 35 3.02 -2.75 10.30
N THR A 36 2.54 -1.53 10.04
CA THR A 36 3.33 -0.30 10.23
C THR A 36 3.69 -0.07 11.70
N SER A 37 2.79 -0.39 12.64
CA SER A 37 3.04 -0.23 14.07
C SER A 37 4.06 -1.25 14.56
N ALA A 38 3.98 -2.50 14.10
CA ALA A 38 5.03 -3.50 14.33
C ALA A 38 6.40 -3.03 13.81
N ILE A 39 6.47 -2.63 12.53
CA ILE A 39 7.74 -2.30 11.86
C ILE A 39 8.40 -1.07 12.50
N ARG A 40 7.65 -0.07 12.95
CA ARG A 40 8.24 1.14 13.54
C ARG A 40 8.67 0.97 15.01
N HIS A 41 8.06 0.02 15.73
CA HIS A 41 8.21 -0.02 17.18
C HIS A 41 9.59 -0.55 17.58
N HIS A 42 10.41 0.27 18.26
CA HIS A 42 11.81 -0.03 18.58
C HIS A 42 12.07 -1.40 19.24
N GLY A 43 11.12 -1.94 20.00
CA GLY A 43 11.21 -3.27 20.63
C GLY A 43 10.96 -4.47 19.70
N THR A 44 10.46 -4.24 18.47
CA THR A 44 10.18 -5.33 17.52
C THR A 44 11.47 -5.98 17.03
N VAL A 45 11.49 -7.32 16.98
CA VAL A 45 12.60 -8.11 16.42
C VAL A 45 12.25 -8.56 15.00
N PHE A 46 13.23 -8.52 14.10
CA PHE A 46 13.13 -9.08 12.75
C PHE A 46 13.98 -10.34 12.65
N ASP A 47 13.35 -11.49 12.37
CA ASP A 47 14.07 -12.73 12.04
C ASP A 47 14.07 -12.89 10.52
N HIS A 48 15.20 -12.57 9.88
CA HIS A 48 15.33 -12.66 8.42
C HIS A 48 15.34 -14.10 7.90
N GLN A 49 15.84 -15.05 8.69
CA GLN A 49 15.93 -16.45 8.25
C GLN A 49 14.55 -17.09 8.21
N GLN A 50 13.75 -16.81 9.24
CA GLN A 50 12.37 -17.32 9.34
C GLN A 50 11.33 -16.36 8.74
N ARG A 51 11.75 -15.17 8.28
CA ARG A 51 10.90 -14.10 7.73
C ARG A 51 9.81 -13.65 8.70
N LEU A 52 10.20 -13.41 9.96
CA LEU A 52 9.28 -13.04 11.04
C LEU A 52 9.46 -11.58 11.47
N ILE A 53 8.33 -10.97 11.83
CA ILE A 53 8.25 -9.71 12.57
C ILE A 53 7.66 -10.06 13.94
N ILE A 54 8.44 -9.86 15.00
CA ILE A 54 8.07 -10.22 16.37
C ILE A 54 7.95 -8.92 17.19
N PRO A 55 6.75 -8.31 17.25
CA PRO A 55 6.51 -7.09 18.01
C PRO A 55 6.45 -7.36 19.51
N THR A 56 6.62 -6.30 20.30
CA THR A 56 6.19 -6.27 21.70
C THR A 56 4.71 -5.91 21.79
N ASP A 57 4.07 -6.17 22.93
CA ASP A 57 2.68 -5.78 23.18
C ASP A 57 2.46 -4.26 23.01
N GLU A 58 3.46 -3.46 23.41
CA GLU A 58 3.46 -2.00 23.26
C GLU A 58 3.43 -1.51 21.80
N ALA A 59 3.77 -2.37 20.84
CA ALA A 59 3.69 -2.03 19.42
C ALA A 59 2.25 -2.08 18.88
N ALA A 60 1.30 -2.67 19.63
CA ALA A 60 -0.07 -2.81 19.19
C ALA A 60 -0.82 -1.49 19.27
N ASP A 61 -1.36 -1.03 18.15
CA ASP A 61 -2.26 0.12 18.14
C ASP A 61 -3.58 -0.21 18.88
N PRO A 62 -4.17 0.73 19.64
CA PRO A 62 -5.49 0.55 20.23
C PRO A 62 -6.56 0.42 19.14
N LEU A 63 -7.61 -0.38 19.39
CA LEU A 63 -8.67 -0.66 18.40
C LEU A 63 -9.36 0.63 17.88
N LEU A 64 -9.59 1.57 18.79
CA LEU A 64 -10.16 2.88 18.48
C LEU A 64 -9.05 3.90 18.27
N ARG A 65 -9.23 4.78 17.29
CA ARG A 65 -8.32 5.92 17.09
C ARG A 65 -8.51 6.92 18.22
N GLU A 66 -7.44 7.25 18.93
CA GLU A 66 -7.48 8.21 20.05
C GLU A 66 -7.98 9.60 19.63
N SER A 67 -7.70 10.00 18.40
CA SER A 67 -8.03 11.34 17.90
C SER A 67 -9.52 11.58 17.65
N ASN A 68 -10.31 10.53 17.36
CA ASN A 68 -11.70 10.69 16.97
C ASN A 68 -12.63 9.53 17.38
N GLY A 69 -12.14 8.53 18.10
CA GLY A 69 -12.91 7.38 18.59
C GLY A 69 -13.38 6.40 17.51
N THR A 70 -12.98 6.58 16.25
CA THR A 70 -13.39 5.68 15.15
C THR A 70 -12.64 4.35 15.21
N VAL A 71 -13.32 3.27 14.81
CA VAL A 71 -12.73 1.94 14.70
C VAL A 71 -11.68 1.92 13.58
N ARG A 72 -10.54 1.28 13.86
CA ARG A 72 -9.46 1.13 12.87
C ARG A 72 -9.84 0.17 11.74
N ASP A 73 -9.14 0.35 10.64
CA ASP A 73 -9.24 -0.41 9.41
C ASP A 73 -8.21 -1.55 9.36
N ILE A 74 -8.57 -2.63 8.66
CA ILE A 74 -7.65 -3.67 8.20
C ILE A 74 -7.72 -3.75 6.68
N ASP A 75 -6.62 -3.43 6.02
CA ASP A 75 -6.45 -3.56 4.59
C ASP A 75 -5.80 -4.91 4.27
N ILE A 76 -6.43 -5.72 3.44
CA ILE A 76 -5.92 -7.02 3.00
C ILE A 76 -5.78 -7.02 1.49
N LEU A 77 -4.55 -7.27 1.04
CA LEU A 77 -4.24 -7.50 -0.36
C LEU A 77 -4.16 -9.01 -0.62
N VAL A 78 -4.80 -9.50 -1.68
CA VAL A 78 -4.56 -10.84 -2.24
C VAL A 78 -3.72 -10.68 -3.51
N ASP A 79 -2.69 -11.52 -3.71
CA ASP A 79 -1.77 -11.40 -4.86
C ASP A 79 -2.31 -11.97 -6.18
N THR A 80 -3.60 -11.82 -6.40
CA THR A 80 -4.27 -12.18 -7.63
C THR A 80 -5.34 -11.16 -7.99
N VAL A 81 -5.90 -11.25 -9.19
CA VAL A 81 -7.07 -10.47 -9.57
C VAL A 81 -8.29 -11.05 -8.86
N LEU A 82 -8.93 -10.24 -8.03
CA LEU A 82 -10.16 -10.62 -7.34
C LEU A 82 -11.39 -10.05 -8.06
N SER A 83 -12.41 -10.88 -8.21
CA SER A 83 -13.74 -10.39 -8.60
C SER A 83 -14.37 -9.57 -7.46
N LYS A 84 -15.37 -8.76 -7.81
CA LYS A 84 -16.11 -7.98 -6.82
C LYS A 84 -16.88 -8.89 -5.87
N GLU A 85 -17.39 -10.00 -6.40
CA GLU A 85 -18.13 -11.02 -5.66
C GLU A 85 -17.21 -11.71 -4.64
N GLN A 86 -16.04 -12.19 -5.07
CA GLN A 86 -15.04 -12.82 -4.19
C GLN A 86 -14.61 -11.87 -3.06
N SER A 87 -14.22 -10.64 -3.40
CA SER A 87 -13.83 -9.64 -2.41
C SER A 87 -14.94 -9.33 -1.41
N THR A 88 -16.20 -9.29 -1.85
CA THR A 88 -17.36 -9.05 -0.96
C THR A 88 -17.60 -10.22 -0.01
N GLU A 89 -17.47 -11.45 -0.52
CA GLU A 89 -17.61 -12.68 0.27
C GLU A 89 -16.55 -12.75 1.37
N ILE A 90 -15.27 -12.55 1.03
CA ILE A 90 -14.16 -12.54 2.01
C ILE A 90 -14.40 -11.45 3.07
N VAL A 91 -14.79 -10.24 2.66
CA VAL A 91 -15.10 -9.15 3.59
C VAL A 91 -16.24 -9.52 4.55
N GLN A 92 -17.26 -10.22 4.06
CA GLN A 92 -18.39 -10.62 4.89
C GLN A 92 -17.99 -11.65 5.94
N THR A 93 -17.19 -12.66 5.56
CA THR A 93 -16.67 -13.66 6.50
C THR A 93 -15.74 -13.03 7.54
N LEU A 94 -14.83 -12.14 7.12
CA LEU A 94 -13.91 -11.48 8.06
C LEU A 94 -14.63 -10.61 9.10
N LYS A 95 -15.74 -9.96 8.74
CA LYS A 95 -16.54 -9.15 9.68
C LYS A 95 -17.12 -9.96 10.83
N GLU A 96 -17.20 -11.28 10.71
CA GLU A 96 -17.68 -12.16 11.78
C GLU A 96 -16.60 -12.39 12.85
N VAL A 97 -15.32 -12.27 12.48
CA VAL A 97 -14.18 -12.60 13.36
C VAL A 97 -13.36 -11.39 13.80
N THR A 98 -13.49 -10.23 13.13
CA THR A 98 -12.79 -9.01 13.52
C THR A 98 -13.74 -7.82 13.69
N PRO A 99 -13.59 -7.02 14.77
CA PRO A 99 -14.32 -5.77 14.92
C PRO A 99 -13.80 -4.65 14.01
N LEU A 100 -12.67 -4.85 13.31
CA LEU A 100 -12.06 -3.84 12.45
C LEU A 100 -12.88 -3.56 11.18
N VAL A 101 -12.72 -2.37 10.62
CA VAL A 101 -13.31 -2.04 9.31
C VAL A 101 -12.49 -2.75 8.22
N VAL A 102 -13.07 -3.79 7.64
CA VAL A 102 -12.38 -4.67 6.68
C VAL A 102 -12.40 -4.11 5.25
N SER A 103 -11.23 -4.06 4.61
CA SER A 103 -11.07 -3.88 3.16
C SER A 103 -10.28 -5.03 2.55
N VAL A 104 -10.82 -5.68 1.52
CA VAL A 104 -10.12 -6.73 0.76
C VAL A 104 -10.05 -6.32 -0.70
N PHE A 105 -8.87 -6.46 -1.31
CA PHE A 105 -8.65 -6.15 -2.72
C PHE A 105 -7.54 -7.00 -3.32
N GLY A 106 -7.60 -7.19 -4.64
CA GLY A 106 -6.59 -7.91 -5.41
C GLY A 106 -5.67 -6.98 -6.21
N PHE A 107 -4.87 -7.58 -7.07
CA PHE A 107 -4.22 -6.88 -8.18
C PHE A 107 -5.24 -6.47 -9.25
N ASP A 108 -4.89 -5.41 -9.98
CA ASP A 108 -5.60 -5.00 -11.18
C ASP A 108 -5.11 -5.81 -12.39
N GLU A 109 -5.99 -6.13 -13.33
CA GLU A 109 -5.54 -6.65 -14.64
C GLU A 109 -4.73 -5.58 -15.37
N ARG A 110 -3.56 -5.96 -15.88
CA ARG A 110 -2.81 -5.09 -16.79
C ARG A 110 -3.58 -4.95 -18.09
N LYS A 111 -3.86 -3.71 -18.49
CA LYS A 111 -4.48 -3.37 -19.78
C LYS A 111 -3.58 -2.38 -20.51
N ASP A 112 -3.19 -2.72 -21.72
CA ASP A 112 -2.41 -1.80 -22.56
C ASP A 112 -3.19 -0.51 -22.79
N ARG A 113 -2.53 0.62 -22.57
CA ARG A 113 -3.15 1.96 -22.66
C ARG A 113 -3.68 2.27 -24.06
N LYS A 114 -3.08 1.69 -25.11
CA LYS A 114 -3.55 1.82 -26.50
C LYS A 114 -4.93 1.21 -26.76
N GLY A 115 -5.37 0.25 -25.93
CA GLY A 115 -6.71 -0.36 -26.01
C GLY A 115 -7.79 0.41 -25.22
N TRP A 116 -7.42 1.47 -24.51
CA TRP A 116 -8.30 2.18 -23.57
C TRP A 116 -9.20 3.21 -24.30
N ILE A 117 -9.96 2.75 -25.30
CA ILE A 117 -11.09 3.49 -25.87
C ILE A 117 -12.28 3.20 -24.95
N GLY A 118 -12.43 4.05 -23.94
CA GLY A 118 -13.29 3.75 -22.80
C GLY A 118 -14.44 4.73 -22.63
N SER A 119 -15.55 4.18 -22.15
CA SER A 119 -16.77 4.82 -21.67
C SER A 119 -16.49 5.90 -20.59
N ARG A 120 -17.54 6.60 -20.13
CA ARG A 120 -17.43 7.60 -19.06
C ARG A 120 -16.85 7.02 -17.75
N ALA A 121 -17.07 5.74 -17.47
CA ALA A 121 -16.51 5.04 -16.32
C ALA A 121 -15.00 4.83 -16.46
N ASP A 122 -14.55 4.45 -17.66
CA ASP A 122 -13.12 4.27 -17.96
C ASP A 122 -12.36 5.58 -17.79
N ASN A 123 -12.96 6.72 -18.16
CA ASN A 123 -12.38 8.05 -17.93
C ASN A 123 -12.20 8.41 -16.44
N ILE A 124 -13.11 7.94 -15.56
CA ILE A 124 -12.97 8.12 -14.11
C ILE A 124 -11.85 7.23 -13.56
N VAL A 125 -11.75 5.98 -14.04
CA VAL A 125 -10.65 5.07 -13.68
C VAL A 125 -9.31 5.63 -14.17
N LYS A 126 -9.22 6.19 -15.38
CA LYS A 126 -8.01 6.92 -15.85
C LYS A 126 -7.64 8.04 -14.90
N THR A 127 -8.65 8.81 -14.49
CA THR A 127 -8.43 9.97 -13.63
C THR A 127 -7.85 9.54 -12.29
N VAL A 128 -8.38 8.50 -11.64
CA VAL A 128 -7.89 7.99 -10.34
C VAL A 128 -6.53 7.28 -10.46
N ALA A 129 -6.34 6.45 -11.50
CA ALA A 129 -5.09 5.71 -11.76
C ALA A 129 -3.90 6.65 -12.03
N ASP A 130 -4.15 7.87 -12.48
CA ASP A 130 -3.09 8.87 -12.66
C ASP A 130 -2.68 9.56 -11.33
N TRP A 131 -3.27 9.21 -10.18
CA TRP A 131 -2.91 9.81 -8.87
C TRP A 131 -2.39 8.80 -7.86
N THR A 132 -2.88 7.56 -7.89
CA THR A 132 -2.51 6.50 -6.95
C THR A 132 -1.89 5.34 -7.69
N SER A 133 -0.77 4.84 -7.19
CA SER A 133 -0.12 3.68 -7.81
C SER A 133 -1.00 2.44 -7.71
N ARG A 134 -1.00 1.67 -8.77
CA ARG A 134 -1.68 0.38 -8.89
C ARG A 134 -0.64 -0.74 -8.85
N ARG A 135 -1.10 -1.93 -8.47
CA ARG A 135 -0.36 -3.19 -8.66
C ARG A 135 -1.11 -3.96 -9.72
N THR A 136 -0.47 -4.13 -10.88
CA THR A 136 -1.07 -4.86 -11.99
C THR A 136 -0.40 -6.20 -12.20
N ILE A 137 -1.14 -7.16 -12.72
CA ILE A 137 -0.62 -8.46 -13.16
C ILE A 137 -1.04 -8.70 -14.61
N ASP A 138 -0.13 -9.23 -15.43
CA ASP A 138 -0.42 -9.62 -16.81
C ASP A 138 -0.72 -11.12 -16.94
N ASP A 139 -1.05 -11.55 -18.16
CA ASP A 139 -1.34 -12.94 -18.50
C ASP A 139 -0.14 -13.89 -18.34
N GLN A 140 1.07 -13.34 -18.22
CA GLN A 140 2.29 -14.07 -17.92
C GLN A 140 2.59 -14.13 -16.41
N GLY A 141 1.74 -13.55 -15.57
CA GLY A 141 1.93 -13.49 -14.12
C GLY A 141 2.95 -12.44 -13.68
N ILE A 142 3.37 -11.53 -14.57
CA ILE A 142 4.36 -10.50 -14.23
C ILE A 142 3.66 -9.37 -13.50
N VAL A 143 4.02 -9.21 -12.23
CA VAL A 143 3.51 -8.12 -11.37
C VAL A 143 4.26 -6.82 -11.64
N ARG A 144 3.53 -5.71 -11.68
CA ARG A 144 4.07 -4.35 -11.89
C ARG A 144 3.49 -3.36 -10.90
N TYR A 145 4.30 -2.37 -10.55
CA TYR A 145 3.79 -1.09 -10.07
C TYR A 145 3.51 -0.17 -11.25
N GLU A 146 2.33 0.45 -11.25
CA GLU A 146 1.90 1.38 -12.29
C GLU A 146 1.39 2.69 -11.70
N LEU A 147 2.01 3.79 -12.10
CA LEU A 147 1.56 5.14 -11.81
C LEU A 147 2.04 6.01 -12.95
N PHE A 148 1.23 6.09 -14.01
CA PHE A 148 1.67 6.74 -15.24
C PHE A 148 2.25 8.14 -14.96
N PRO A 149 3.35 8.53 -15.62
CA PRO A 149 4.08 7.81 -16.68
C PRO A 149 4.99 6.67 -16.23
N LEU A 150 4.99 6.30 -14.96
CA LEU A 150 5.82 5.22 -14.44
C LEU A 150 5.16 3.85 -14.56
N GLU A 151 5.99 2.87 -14.87
CA GLU A 151 5.67 1.46 -14.85
C GLU A 151 6.94 0.67 -14.54
N GLN A 152 6.86 -0.27 -13.61
CA GLN A 152 8.01 -1.07 -13.23
C GLN A 152 7.58 -2.51 -12.91
N ALA A 153 8.13 -3.47 -13.66
CA ALA A 153 8.07 -4.88 -13.30
C ALA A 153 8.94 -5.13 -12.08
N VAL A 154 8.44 -5.97 -11.17
CA VAL A 154 9.10 -6.29 -9.92
C VAL A 154 9.36 -7.79 -9.84
N GLN A 155 10.35 -8.16 -9.02
CA GLN A 155 10.69 -9.56 -8.80
C GLN A 155 9.53 -10.29 -8.11
N PRO A 156 9.09 -11.47 -8.56
CA PRO A 156 8.05 -12.26 -7.88
C PRO A 156 8.37 -12.49 -6.39
N GLU A 157 9.63 -12.73 -6.07
CA GLU A 157 10.14 -12.96 -4.71
C GLU A 157 9.98 -11.73 -3.80
N SER A 158 9.72 -10.54 -4.34
CA SER A 158 9.38 -9.36 -3.54
C SER A 158 8.00 -9.47 -2.86
N PHE A 159 7.18 -10.43 -3.29
CA PHE A 159 5.91 -10.83 -2.68
C PHE A 159 6.04 -12.13 -1.85
N ASP A 160 7.24 -12.59 -1.53
CA ASP A 160 7.35 -13.67 -0.55
C ASP A 160 6.85 -13.19 0.83
N PRO A 161 5.90 -13.89 1.45
CA PRO A 161 5.25 -13.40 2.65
C PRO A 161 6.21 -13.43 3.83
N TRP A 162 6.14 -12.38 4.63
CA TRP A 162 6.63 -12.37 5.99
C TRP A 162 5.49 -12.65 6.94
N LYS A 163 5.80 -13.12 8.14
CA LYS A 163 4.80 -13.37 9.18
C LYS A 163 4.94 -12.34 10.29
N LEU A 164 3.82 -11.70 10.62
CA LEU A 164 3.71 -10.91 11.85
C LEU A 164 3.22 -11.85 12.95
N ILE A 165 4.09 -12.13 13.93
CA ILE A 165 3.73 -12.95 15.09
C ILE A 165 2.91 -12.09 16.05
N LEU A 166 1.70 -12.54 16.35
CA LEU A 166 0.81 -11.88 17.30
C LEU A 166 1.19 -12.30 18.74
N PRO A 167 0.93 -11.47 19.75
CA PRO A 167 1.17 -11.84 21.15
C PRO A 167 0.47 -13.14 21.60
N SER A 168 -0.64 -13.51 20.94
CA SER A 168 -1.35 -14.78 21.17
C SER A 168 -0.57 -16.03 20.70
N GLY A 169 0.48 -15.85 19.90
CA GLY A 169 1.22 -16.93 19.24
C GLY A 169 0.73 -17.26 17.82
N SER A 170 -0.43 -16.73 17.41
CA SER A 170 -0.90 -16.81 16.02
C SER A 170 -0.06 -15.89 15.11
N ASP A 171 -0.16 -16.05 13.80
CA ASP A 171 0.51 -15.17 12.84
C ASP A 171 -0.41 -14.75 11.69
N VAL A 172 -0.08 -13.62 11.08
CA VAL A 172 -0.69 -13.18 9.82
C VAL A 172 0.38 -12.87 8.78
N GLN A 173 0.05 -13.08 7.52
CA GLN A 173 0.94 -12.72 6.42
C GLN A 173 0.98 -11.19 6.24
N VAL A 174 2.18 -10.65 6.08
CA VAL A 174 2.47 -9.24 5.82
C VAL A 174 3.55 -9.14 4.74
N PHE A 175 3.74 -7.95 4.17
CA PHE A 175 4.87 -7.72 3.30
C PHE A 175 6.20 -7.79 4.06
N HIS A 176 7.24 -8.15 3.31
CA HIS A 176 8.61 -7.89 3.73
C HIS A 176 8.75 -6.43 4.22
N PRO A 177 9.41 -6.16 5.37
CA PRO A 177 9.46 -4.83 5.98
C PRO A 177 9.97 -3.72 5.04
N ALA A 178 10.99 -4.00 4.23
CA ALA A 178 11.47 -3.09 3.19
C ALA A 178 10.41 -2.80 2.11
N GLY A 179 9.70 -3.82 1.63
CA GLY A 179 8.61 -3.66 0.67
C GLY A 179 7.48 -2.82 1.24
N HIS A 180 7.09 -3.09 2.49
CA HIS A 180 6.06 -2.31 3.19
C HIS A 180 6.45 -0.83 3.31
N MET A 181 7.69 -0.54 3.70
CA MET A 181 8.21 0.84 3.75
C MET A 181 8.21 1.50 2.35
N LEU A 182 8.68 0.81 1.31
CA LEU A 182 8.72 1.34 -0.05
C LEU A 182 7.31 1.58 -0.62
N ALA A 183 6.33 0.73 -0.29
CA ALA A 183 4.94 0.90 -0.72
C ALA A 183 4.36 2.26 -0.29
N TYR A 184 4.76 2.79 0.87
CA TYR A 184 4.37 4.14 1.30
C TYR A 184 4.97 5.25 0.42
N ARG A 185 6.18 5.05 -0.12
CA ARG A 185 6.85 6.01 -1.01
C ARG A 185 6.24 6.02 -2.42
N MET A 186 5.65 4.90 -2.83
CA MET A 186 5.11 4.69 -4.18
C MET A 186 3.60 4.95 -4.28
N ARG A 187 2.91 5.21 -3.16
CA ARG A 187 1.43 5.22 -3.12
C ARG A 187 0.78 6.30 -3.96
N SER A 188 1.38 7.50 -4.04
CA SER A 188 0.78 8.68 -4.68
C SER A 188 1.75 9.33 -5.66
N ILE A 189 1.21 10.04 -6.66
CA ILE A 189 2.00 10.86 -7.59
C ILE A 189 2.74 12.00 -6.89
N SER A 190 2.22 12.48 -5.75
CA SER A 190 2.91 13.44 -4.86
C SER A 190 4.03 12.80 -4.02
N GLY A 191 4.20 11.47 -4.11
CA GLY A 191 5.05 10.68 -3.23
C GLY A 191 4.32 10.34 -1.93
N VAL A 192 4.92 10.72 -0.80
CA VAL A 192 4.41 10.40 0.53
C VAL A 192 3.37 11.43 0.95
N ARG A 193 2.20 10.95 1.36
CA ARG A 193 1.12 11.79 1.88
C ARG A 193 1.55 12.37 3.22
N TYR A 194 1.19 13.63 3.48
CA TYR A 194 1.57 14.34 4.71
C TYR A 194 1.25 13.55 5.99
N LYS A 195 0.03 12.99 6.09
CA LYS A 195 -0.41 12.18 7.25
C LYS A 195 0.40 10.90 7.50
N ASP A 196 1.13 10.44 6.49
CA ASP A 196 1.92 9.20 6.54
C ASP A 196 3.41 9.48 6.75
N LYS A 197 3.84 10.75 6.75
CA LYS A 197 5.25 11.15 6.84
C LYS A 197 5.92 10.63 8.11
N GLU A 198 5.34 10.91 9.28
CA GLU A 198 5.89 10.46 10.57
C GLU A 198 6.00 8.93 10.65
N LYS A 199 4.97 8.23 10.14
CA LYS A 199 4.95 6.76 10.09
C LYS A 199 6.09 6.22 9.23
N LEU A 200 6.27 6.81 8.05
CA LEU A 200 7.31 6.40 7.13
C LEU A 200 8.70 6.76 7.65
N ASP A 201 8.89 7.92 8.26
CA ASP A 201 10.18 8.34 8.82
C ASP A 201 10.62 7.32 9.90
N GLY A 202 9.73 6.96 10.83
CA GLY A 202 10.01 5.95 11.85
C GLY A 202 10.28 4.54 11.31
N MET A 203 9.58 4.12 10.24
CA MET A 203 9.93 2.86 9.55
C MET A 203 11.27 2.96 8.83
N THR A 204 11.53 4.09 8.16
CA THR A 204 12.75 4.30 7.39
C THR A 204 13.97 4.17 8.30
N ASP A 205 13.99 4.87 9.43
CA ASP A 205 15.11 4.85 10.37
C ASP A 205 15.46 3.43 10.83
N ARG A 206 14.44 2.59 11.07
CA ARG A 206 14.64 1.20 11.47
C ARG A 206 15.08 0.30 10.32
N ILE A 207 14.44 0.41 9.16
CA ILE A 207 14.73 -0.47 8.03
C ILE A 207 16.11 -0.17 7.44
N VAL A 208 16.47 1.11 7.28
CA VAL A 208 17.75 1.48 6.66
C VAL A 208 18.96 1.27 7.57
N SER A 209 18.75 1.15 8.88
CA SER A 209 19.82 0.83 9.83
C SER A 209 20.17 -0.66 9.88
N ILE A 210 19.35 -1.53 9.27
CA ILE A 210 19.58 -2.97 9.20
C ILE A 210 20.23 -3.32 7.84
N PRO A 211 21.49 -3.80 7.81
CA PRO A 211 22.22 -4.05 6.56
C PRO A 211 21.55 -5.03 5.59
N GLU A 212 20.88 -6.05 6.12
CA GLU A 212 20.16 -7.05 5.36
C GLU A 212 19.04 -6.42 4.52
N PHE A 213 18.20 -5.60 5.15
CA PHE A 213 17.14 -4.87 4.44
C PHE A 213 17.71 -3.87 3.44
N MET A 214 18.78 -3.16 3.80
CA MET A 214 19.42 -2.24 2.86
C MET A 214 19.93 -2.95 1.61
N ARG A 215 20.58 -4.12 1.77
CA ARG A 215 21.03 -4.92 0.63
C ARG A 215 19.86 -5.37 -0.24
N GLU A 216 18.76 -5.81 0.36
CA GLU A 216 17.58 -6.20 -0.41
C GLU A 216 16.95 -5.02 -1.16
N ILE A 217 16.98 -3.82 -0.59
CA ILE A 217 16.51 -2.57 -1.20
C ILE A 217 17.39 -2.13 -2.37
N THR A 218 18.72 -2.18 -2.24
CA THR A 218 19.63 -1.60 -3.23
C THR A 218 20.07 -2.59 -4.30
N GLU A 219 20.18 -3.86 -3.95
CA GLU A 219 20.79 -4.91 -4.78
C GLU A 219 19.90 -6.15 -4.96
N GLY A 220 18.92 -6.36 -4.08
CA GLY A 220 18.06 -7.55 -4.08
C GLY A 220 16.65 -7.31 -4.64
N ASN A 221 15.68 -8.06 -4.09
CA ASN A 221 14.32 -8.18 -4.63
C ASN A 221 13.51 -6.87 -4.62
N PHE A 222 13.96 -5.84 -3.89
CA PHE A 222 13.28 -4.55 -3.78
C PHE A 222 13.94 -3.44 -4.58
N LYS A 223 14.97 -3.75 -5.39
CA LYS A 223 15.64 -2.78 -6.24
C LYS A 223 14.68 -2.07 -7.19
N GLU A 224 13.79 -2.82 -7.84
CA GLU A 224 12.80 -2.27 -8.76
C GLU A 224 11.74 -1.43 -8.02
N TRP A 225 11.38 -1.81 -6.78
CA TRP A 225 10.50 -0.99 -5.94
C TRP A 225 11.17 0.35 -5.61
N LEU A 226 12.47 0.33 -5.26
CA LEU A 226 13.23 1.55 -5.04
C LEU A 226 13.30 2.42 -6.30
N GLN A 227 13.59 1.82 -7.47
CA GLN A 227 13.64 2.54 -8.74
C GLN A 227 12.31 3.22 -9.05
N PHE A 228 11.19 2.53 -8.89
CA PHE A 228 9.87 3.12 -9.07
C PHE A 228 9.61 4.27 -8.08
N ALA A 229 9.94 4.09 -6.80
CA ALA A 229 9.83 5.14 -5.79
C ALA A 229 10.65 6.38 -6.16
N LEU A 230 11.90 6.20 -6.60
CA LEU A 230 12.76 7.30 -7.08
C LEU A 230 12.16 7.98 -8.32
N GLY A 231 11.57 7.22 -9.24
CA GLY A 231 10.83 7.76 -10.39
C GLY A 231 9.67 8.66 -9.97
N VAL A 232 8.90 8.27 -8.94
CA VAL A 232 7.79 9.08 -8.41
C VAL A 232 8.30 10.44 -7.94
N TYR A 233 9.37 10.45 -7.15
CA TYR A 233 10.00 11.69 -6.69
C TYR A 233 10.63 12.49 -7.83
N GLY A 234 11.25 11.81 -8.80
CA GLY A 234 11.81 12.43 -9.99
C GLY A 234 10.75 13.19 -10.80
N ILE A 235 9.55 12.62 -10.96
CA ILE A 235 8.42 13.31 -11.61
C ILE A 235 7.97 14.51 -10.78
N ARG A 236 7.73 14.32 -9.48
CA ARG A 236 7.29 15.40 -8.57
C ARG A 236 8.24 16.60 -8.62
N ASP A 237 9.52 16.31 -8.53
CA ASP A 237 10.56 17.34 -8.46
C ASP A 237 10.92 17.88 -9.85
N GLY A 238 10.43 17.24 -10.92
CA GLY A 238 10.67 17.63 -12.31
C GLY A 238 12.09 17.34 -12.79
N ASN A 239 12.75 16.37 -12.16
CA ASN A 239 14.15 16.00 -12.37
C ASN A 239 14.31 14.61 -13.01
N ILE A 240 13.22 13.96 -13.39
CA ILE A 240 13.29 12.65 -14.06
C ILE A 240 13.86 12.78 -15.47
N ALA A 241 14.86 11.95 -15.77
CA ALA A 241 15.45 11.88 -17.11
C ALA A 241 14.48 11.17 -18.07
N PRO A 242 14.38 11.56 -19.34
CA PRO A 242 13.57 10.84 -20.34
C PRO A 242 14.02 9.40 -20.59
N THR A 243 15.24 9.05 -20.17
CA THR A 243 15.83 7.71 -20.26
C THR A 243 15.72 6.92 -18.95
N ASP A 244 14.97 7.42 -17.97
CA ASP A 244 14.81 6.74 -16.69
C ASP A 244 14.12 5.37 -16.89
N PRO A 245 14.67 4.28 -16.33
CA PRO A 245 14.18 2.92 -16.56
C PRO A 245 12.76 2.67 -16.04
N SER A 246 12.27 3.50 -15.11
CA SER A 246 10.92 3.40 -14.55
C SER A 246 9.85 4.02 -15.45
N LEU A 247 10.23 4.69 -16.54
CA LEU A 247 9.28 5.27 -17.49
C LEU A 247 8.65 4.20 -18.37
N SER A 248 7.32 4.25 -18.49
CA SER A 248 6.60 3.45 -19.47
C SER A 248 7.06 3.80 -20.87
N LYS A 249 7.16 2.79 -21.76
CA LYS A 249 7.58 2.93 -23.16
C LYS A 249 6.73 3.91 -23.96
N GLU A 250 5.52 4.20 -23.49
CA GLU A 250 4.57 5.12 -24.13
C GLU A 250 4.71 6.57 -23.66
N THR A 251 5.62 6.85 -22.74
CA THR A 251 5.77 8.18 -22.14
C THR A 251 6.33 9.18 -23.13
N THR A 252 5.68 10.34 -23.24
CA THR A 252 6.20 11.49 -23.99
C THR A 252 6.74 12.58 -23.06
N TYR A 253 7.57 13.50 -23.61
CA TYR A 253 8.00 14.70 -22.89
C TYR A 253 6.83 15.55 -22.37
N ARG A 254 5.72 15.60 -23.11
CA ARG A 254 4.50 16.33 -22.70
C ARG A 254 3.86 15.68 -21.48
N ASP A 255 3.87 14.35 -21.41
CA ASP A 255 3.37 13.62 -20.25
C ASP A 255 4.21 13.93 -19.02
N LEU A 256 5.55 13.89 -19.12
CA LEU A 256 6.44 14.24 -18.02
C LEU A 256 6.14 15.63 -17.44
N ALA A 257 6.04 16.66 -18.30
CA ALA A 257 5.72 18.02 -17.87
C ALA A 257 4.33 18.15 -17.22
N ARG A 258 3.32 17.47 -17.80
CA ARG A 258 1.96 17.43 -17.27
C ARG A 258 1.93 16.79 -15.88
N PHE A 259 2.58 15.65 -15.71
CA PHE A 259 2.57 14.90 -14.46
C PHE A 259 3.43 15.53 -13.37
N ALA A 260 4.54 16.19 -13.72
CA ALA A 260 5.29 17.01 -12.77
C ALA A 260 4.43 18.17 -12.20
N THR A 261 3.70 18.87 -13.08
CA THR A 261 2.79 19.95 -12.67
C THR A 261 1.66 19.41 -11.76
N LYS A 262 1.07 18.28 -12.17
CA LYS A 262 0.01 17.59 -11.44
C LYS A 262 0.46 17.14 -10.03
N SER A 263 1.65 16.56 -9.94
CA SER A 263 2.26 16.09 -8.70
C SER A 263 2.52 17.23 -7.72
N ARG A 264 3.11 18.35 -8.18
CA ARG A 264 3.36 19.53 -7.36
C ARG A 264 2.07 20.17 -6.84
N ALA A 265 1.05 20.27 -7.70
CA ALA A 265 -0.26 20.78 -7.31
C ALA A 265 -0.86 19.92 -6.19
N LEU A 266 -0.81 18.59 -6.32
CA LEU A 266 -1.29 17.69 -5.27
C LEU A 266 -0.48 17.83 -3.98
N GLY A 267 0.84 17.88 -4.06
CA GLY A 267 1.70 18.07 -2.88
C GLY A 267 1.35 19.33 -2.10
N LEU A 268 1.05 20.44 -2.79
CA LEU A 268 0.59 21.68 -2.15
C LEU A 268 -0.76 21.48 -1.45
N PHE A 269 -1.73 20.81 -2.09
CA PHE A 269 -3.02 20.52 -1.47
C PHE A 269 -2.91 19.59 -0.26
N GLU A 270 -2.09 18.55 -0.33
CA GLU A 270 -1.85 17.59 0.76
C GLU A 270 -1.03 18.17 1.92
N SER A 271 -0.31 19.27 1.71
CA SER A 271 0.45 19.97 2.76
C SER A 271 -0.36 21.05 3.51
N ASN A 272 -1.54 21.41 3.01
CA ASN A 272 -2.33 22.52 3.56
C ASN A 272 -3.49 22.00 4.41
N GLU A 273 -3.34 22.04 5.74
CA GLU A 273 -4.37 21.57 6.68
C GLU A 273 -5.74 22.23 6.48
N THR A 274 -5.79 23.50 6.08
CA THR A 274 -7.05 24.21 5.82
C THR A 274 -7.75 23.63 4.60
N ILE A 275 -7.00 23.29 3.54
CA ILE A 275 -7.57 22.66 2.34
C ILE A 275 -8.02 21.23 2.64
N ILE A 276 -7.26 20.47 3.43
CA ILE A 276 -7.65 19.12 3.87
C ILE A 276 -8.95 19.17 4.67
N LYS A 277 -9.08 20.11 5.61
CA LYS A 277 -10.31 20.31 6.40
C LYS A 277 -11.51 20.68 5.53
N ILE A 278 -11.32 21.51 4.50
CA ILE A 278 -12.36 21.85 3.52
C ILE A 278 -12.71 20.62 2.65
N ALA A 279 -11.71 19.83 2.26
CA ALA A 279 -11.85 18.62 1.44
C ALA A 279 -12.58 17.47 2.16
N GLN A 280 -12.45 17.40 3.49
CA GLN A 280 -13.13 16.45 4.38
C GLN A 280 -14.55 16.92 4.78
N SER A 281 -15.02 18.08 4.29
CA SER A 281 -16.42 18.48 4.45
C SER A 281 -17.33 17.70 3.47
N PRO A 282 -18.63 17.55 3.75
CA PRO A 282 -19.58 16.90 2.85
C PRO A 282 -19.61 17.50 1.43
N PHE A 283 -19.21 18.77 1.29
CA PHE A 283 -19.10 19.47 0.01
C PHE A 283 -17.76 19.21 -0.70
N GLY A 284 -16.67 19.07 0.07
CA GLY A 284 -15.33 18.78 -0.41
C GLY A 284 -15.14 17.34 -0.90
N GLU A 285 -15.82 16.37 -0.28
CA GLU A 285 -15.76 14.95 -0.65
C GLU A 285 -16.16 14.71 -2.12
N LYS A 286 -17.05 15.54 -2.67
CA LYS A 286 -17.54 15.39 -4.05
C LYS A 286 -16.58 15.96 -5.10
N ALA A 287 -15.82 16.99 -4.74
CA ALA A 287 -14.85 17.66 -5.62
C ALA A 287 -13.45 17.04 -5.55
N LEU A 288 -13.09 16.44 -4.41
CA LEU A 288 -11.78 15.85 -4.13
C LEU A 288 -11.87 14.34 -3.84
N SER A 289 -12.96 13.67 -4.22
CA SER A 289 -13.17 12.22 -4.00
C SER A 289 -12.02 11.29 -4.44
N PRO A 290 -11.19 11.61 -5.46
CA PRO A 290 -9.99 10.83 -5.78
C PRO A 290 -8.88 10.94 -4.71
N PHE A 291 -8.91 12.01 -3.89
CA PHE A 291 -7.88 12.40 -2.93
C PHE A 291 -8.29 12.19 -1.47
N THR A 292 -9.58 12.26 -1.17
CA THR A 292 -10.13 12.15 0.19
C THR A 292 -10.84 10.85 0.49
N ARG A 293 -10.88 9.88 -0.43
CA ARG A 293 -11.24 8.50 -0.08
C ARG A 293 -10.20 7.92 0.88
N THR A 294 -10.36 8.23 2.16
CA THR A 294 -10.40 7.20 3.19
C THR A 294 -11.49 6.23 2.76
N LYS A 295 -11.07 5.09 2.21
CA LYS A 295 -11.85 3.88 2.45
C LYS A 295 -11.81 3.60 3.94
#